data_AF-A0A7C6TZM0-F1
#
_entry.id   AF-A0A7C6TZM0-F1
#
_cell.length_a   1.000
_cell.length_b   1.000
_cell.length_c   1.000
_cell.angle_alpha   90.00
_cell.angle_beta   90.00
_cell.angle_gamma   90.00
#
_symmetry.space_group_name_H-M   'P 1'
#
loop_
_entity.id
_entity.type
_entity.pdbx_description
1 polymer ?
#
loop_
_entity_poly.entity_id
_entity_poly.type
_entity_poly.pdbx_seq_one_letter_code
_entity_poly.pdbx_strand_id
1 'polypeptide(L)' 'TDKPNEYRILSSNVFVKEDDDADMTAFNAGYVSITPLQLDRTDYRKLKKVFNKS' A
#
# COMPACT_ATOMS: atom_id res chain seq x y z
N THR A 1 -26.68 -39.40 -13.17
CA THR A 1 -25.60 -38.74 -13.92
C THR A 1 -25.06 -37.63 -13.05
N ASP A 2 -23.98 -37.89 -12.32
CA ASP A 2 -23.35 -36.89 -11.46
C ASP A 2 -22.85 -35.74 -12.32
N LYS A 3 -23.36 -34.53 -12.07
CA LYS A 3 -22.81 -33.33 -12.67
C LYS A 3 -21.49 -33.02 -11.96
N PRO A 4 -20.38 -32.83 -12.68
CA PRO A 4 -19.12 -32.46 -12.06
C PRO A 4 -19.29 -31.10 -11.39
N ASN A 5 -18.79 -30.96 -10.15
CA ASN A 5 -18.77 -29.69 -9.44
C ASN A 5 -17.89 -28.72 -10.24
N GLU A 6 -18.52 -27.79 -10.96
CA GLU A 6 -17.83 -26.71 -11.67
C GLU A 6 -17.31 -25.70 -10.63
N TYR A 7 -16.00 -25.71 -10.40
CA TYR A 7 -15.34 -24.70 -9.57
C TYR A 7 -14.85 -23.56 -10.45
N ARG A 8 -15.36 -22.35 -10.22
CA ARG A 8 -14.90 -21.13 -10.87
C ARG A 8 -13.83 -20.48 -10.00
N ILE A 9 -12.56 -20.64 -10.40
CA ILE A 9 -11.45 -19.94 -9.75
C ILE A 9 -11.44 -18.49 -10.26
N LEU A 10 -11.78 -17.55 -9.39
CA LEU A 10 -11.67 -16.12 -9.65
C LEU A 10 -10.32 -15.64 -9.13
N SER A 11 -9.35 -15.38 -10.01
CA SER A 11 -8.13 -14.66 -9.67
C SER A 11 -8.22 -13.23 -10.22
N SER A 12 -7.76 -12.27 -9.43
CA SER A 12 -7.60 -10.88 -9.84
C SER A 12 -6.14 -10.50 -9.63
N ASN A 13 -5.49 -10.03 -10.68
CA ASN A 13 -4.16 -9.45 -10.58
C ASN A 13 -4.31 -7.97 -10.26
N VAL A 14 -4.05 -7.60 -8.99
CA VAL A 14 -3.96 -6.19 -8.60
C VAL A 14 -2.53 -5.73 -8.87
N PHE A 15 -2.35 -5.03 -9.98
CA PHE A 15 -1.11 -4.30 -10.22
C PHE A 15 -1.19 -2.99 -9.43
N VAL A 16 -0.60 -2.97 -8.24
CA VAL A 16 -0.49 -1.75 -7.44
C VAL A 16 0.43 -0.79 -8.19
N LYS A 17 -0.11 0.37 -8.58
CA LYS A 17 0.71 1.47 -9.08
C LYS A 17 1.24 2.22 -7.87
N GLU A 18 2.51 2.01 -7.57
CA GLU A 18 3.23 2.75 -6.54
C GLU A 18 3.35 4.24 -6.92
N ASP A 19 3.57 5.09 -5.92
CA ASP A 19 3.92 6.49 -6.17
C ASP A 19 5.28 6.58 -6.88
N ASP A 20 5.46 7.61 -7.70
CA ASP A 20 6.70 7.79 -8.47
C ASP A 20 7.90 8.07 -7.53
N ASP A 21 7.63 8.60 -6.33
CA ASP A 21 8.63 8.89 -5.30
C ASP A 21 8.86 7.74 -4.28
N ALA A 22 8.15 6.62 -4.44
CA ALA A 22 8.30 5.47 -3.57
C ALA A 22 9.67 4.81 -3.73
N ASP A 23 10.19 4.26 -2.63
CA ASP A 23 11.41 3.46 -2.64
C ASP A 23 11.31 2.24 -3.57
N MET A 24 10.13 1.65 -3.66
CA MET A 24 9.81 0.57 -4.59
C MET A 24 10.00 0.98 -6.05
N THR A 25 9.67 2.22 -6.41
CA THR A 25 9.86 2.74 -7.77
C THR A 25 11.36 2.88 -8.09
N ALA A 26 12.14 3.41 -7.16
CA ALA A 26 13.61 3.48 -7.29
C ALA A 26 14.25 2.09 -7.41
N PHE A 27 13.80 1.12 -6.60
CA PHE A 27 14.25 -0.27 -6.68
C PHE A 27 13.95 -0.90 -8.05
N ASN A 28 12.70 -0.76 -8.54
CA ASN A 28 12.29 -1.31 -9.83
C ASN A 28 13.04 -0.68 -11.01
N ALA A 29 13.46 0.57 -10.88
CA ALA A 29 14.27 1.27 -11.89
C ALA A 29 15.78 0.97 -11.78
N GLY A 30 16.21 0.14 -10.82
CA GLY A 30 17.61 -0.26 -10.64
C GLY A 30 18.48 0.73 -9.88
N TYR A 31 17.87 1.68 -9.16
CA TYR A 31 18.58 2.65 -8.32
C TYR A 31 18.62 2.20 -6.85
N VAL A 32 19.61 2.71 -6.12
CA VAL A 32 19.63 2.60 -4.65
C VAL A 32 18.72 3.67 -4.05
N SER A 33 17.76 3.25 -3.23
CA SER A 33 16.91 4.16 -2.46
C SER A 33 17.39 4.30 -1.02
N ILE A 34 17.33 5.52 -0.47
CA ILE A 34 17.59 5.80 0.95
C ILE A 34 16.37 6.55 1.49
N THR A 35 15.52 5.84 2.23
CA THR A 35 14.30 6.39 2.84
C THR A 35 14.54 6.71 4.32
N PRO A 36 14.61 7.99 4.73
CA PRO A 36 14.75 8.33 6.15
C PRO A 36 13.45 8.03 6.91
N LEU A 37 13.52 7.09 7.84
CA LEU A 37 12.37 6.70 8.66
C LEU A 37 12.30 7.54 9.94
N GLN A 38 11.08 7.89 10.35
CA GLN A 38 10.83 8.56 11.62
C GLN A 38 10.63 7.51 12.72
N LEU A 39 11.24 7.75 13.89
CA LEU A 39 11.00 6.93 15.09
C LEU A 39 9.66 7.25 15.73
N ASP A 40 9.26 8.53 15.69
CA ASP A 40 7.95 8.95 16.17
C ASP A 40 6.86 8.51 15.20
N ARG A 41 5.89 7.74 15.71
CA ARG A 41 4.77 7.21 14.94
C ARG A 41 3.48 8.01 15.15
N THR A 42 3.53 9.07 15.94
CA THR A 42 2.35 9.83 16.34
C THR A 42 1.80 10.64 15.16
N ASP A 43 0.54 10.42 14.79
CA ASP A 43 -0.14 11.19 13.74
C ASP A 43 -0.67 12.51 14.32
N TYR A 44 0.21 13.49 14.47
CA TYR A 44 -0.13 14.83 15.00
C TYR A 44 -1.18 15.55 14.16
N ARG A 45 -1.27 15.25 12.86
CA ARG A 45 -2.29 15.83 11.97
C ARG A 45 -3.68 15.37 12.38
N LYS A 46 -3.85 14.09 12.71
CA LYS A 46 -5.10 13.57 13.27
C LYS A 46 -5.39 14.13 14.65
N LEU A 47 -4.41 14.18 15.55
CA LEU A 47 -4.60 14.75 16.88
C LEU A 47 -5.14 16.19 16.79
N LYS A 48 -4.53 17.03 15.95
CA LYS A 48 -5.00 18.41 15.72
C LYS A 48 -6.46 18.45 15.22
N LYS A 49 -6.85 17.56 14.32
CA LYS A 49 -8.24 17.50 13.81
C LYS A 49 -9.25 17.07 14.88
N VAL A 50 -8.84 16.20 15.81
CA VAL A 50 -9.68 15.70 16.90
C VAL A 50 -9.82 16.75 18.00
N PHE A 51 -8.71 17.37 18.42
CA PHE A 51 -8.68 18.26 19.58
C PHE A 51 -8.89 19.75 19.26
N ASN A 52 -8.66 20.21 18.03
CA ASN A 52 -8.93 21.60 17.64
C ASN A 52 -10.28 21.78 16.94
N LYS A 53 -11.18 20.79 17.00
CA LYS A 53 -12.62 21.02 16.76
C LYS A 53 -13.22 21.54 18.06
N SER A 54 -13.13 22.85 18.28
CA SER A 54 -13.92 23.62 19.25
C SER A 54 -14.39 24.89 18.59
#